data_AF-A0A8H3GET2-F1
#
_entry.id   AF-A0A8H3GET2-F1
#
_cell.length_a   1.000
_cell.length_b   1.000
_cell.length_c   1.000
_cell.angle_alpha   90.00
_cell.angle_beta   90.00
_cell.angle_gamma   90.00
#
_symmetry.space_group_name_H-M   'P 1'
#
loop_
_entity.id
_entity.type
_entity.pdbx_description
1 polymer ?
#
loop_
_entity_poly.entity_id
_entity_poly.type
_entity_poly.pdbx_seq_one_letter_code
_entity_poly.pdbx_strand_id
1 'polypeptide(L)'
;MSKLLSGLGTRAAHPLAYLPLPQPVGIDCEIKDYQVLGSYNWLDAGKQSPTIVIPGQPRIWQEPILPLQLALDQGYTFIDQNAWRCRASPLEPIFRSIEVSQQVIGNTSFSLSELQADVVTDRNNLRKLSAMVGDMRSNANLAPSKNREFRIDAQLAPNGRTLLLTRYSKELRRMISHGGAGYGANFEHATTISNPISLPNQGRRESGNFLPTSYHRIARYSLAHLNLVVRYEVDAALGTPLIDGPHVSTYMNTSSESKVETRPDSTLHHFVSGSLVPQDRIMELKTSVSNKKLSWYDISALSP
;
A
#
# COMPACT_ATOMS: atom_id res chain seq x y z
N MET A 1 12.33 8.23 -9.86
CA MET A 1 13.23 9.03 -9.01
C MET A 1 12.39 10.15 -8.45
N SER A 2 12.16 10.09 -7.14
CA SER A 2 11.75 11.26 -6.35
C SER A 2 12.68 12.43 -6.72
N LYS A 3 12.11 13.64 -6.86
CA LYS A 3 12.92 14.85 -7.12
C LYS A 3 13.98 15.08 -6.03
N LEU A 4 13.75 14.54 -4.83
CA LEU A 4 14.60 14.78 -3.66
C LEU A 4 16.04 14.28 -3.85
N LEU A 5 16.26 13.24 -4.66
CA LEU A 5 17.57 12.61 -4.84
C LEU A 5 17.91 12.37 -6.32
N SER A 6 17.27 13.11 -7.23
CA SER A 6 17.66 13.10 -8.65
C SER A 6 19.07 13.71 -8.77
N GLY A 7 20.02 12.94 -9.30
CA GLY A 7 21.40 13.39 -9.49
C GLY A 7 22.42 12.85 -8.48
N LEU A 8 21.98 12.11 -7.44
CA LEU A 8 22.89 11.22 -6.71
C LEU A 8 23.30 10.09 -7.66
N GLY A 9 24.41 10.31 -8.36
CA GLY A 9 25.05 9.32 -9.22
C GLY A 9 25.38 8.06 -8.42
N THR A 10 25.45 6.92 -9.09
CA THR A 10 25.82 5.61 -8.53
C THR A 10 27.26 5.54 -8.01
N ARG A 11 27.95 6.68 -7.84
CA ARG A 11 29.24 6.72 -7.13
C ARG A 11 28.94 6.26 -5.71
N ALA A 12 29.62 5.20 -5.28
CA ALA A 12 29.49 4.65 -3.95
C ALA A 12 29.64 5.81 -2.95
N ALA A 13 28.52 6.24 -2.37
CA ALA A 13 28.58 7.13 -1.23
C ALA A 13 29.35 6.36 -0.17
N HIS A 14 30.46 6.93 0.33
CA HIS A 14 31.09 6.37 1.50
C HIS A 14 30.01 6.27 2.59
N PRO A 15 29.84 5.11 3.23
CA PRO A 15 28.83 4.96 4.27
C PRO A 15 29.09 6.04 5.33
N LEU A 16 28.09 6.90 5.53
CA LEU A 16 28.17 8.00 6.50
C LEU A 16 28.27 7.48 7.93
N ALA A 17 27.81 6.25 8.18
CA ALA A 17 27.92 5.56 9.44
C ALA A 17 27.91 4.04 9.22
N TYR A 18 28.62 3.33 10.08
CA TYR A 18 28.46 1.90 10.30
C TYR A 18 27.76 1.72 11.66
N LEU A 19 26.57 1.17 11.65
CA LEU A 19 25.82 0.88 12.87
C LEU A 19 25.97 -0.61 13.19
N PRO A 20 26.67 -1.00 14.26
CA PRO A 20 26.65 -2.38 14.70
C PRO A 20 25.21 -2.75 15.04
N LEU A 21 24.77 -3.95 14.62
CA LEU A 21 23.46 -4.45 15.03
C LEU A 21 23.46 -4.69 16.54
N PRO A 22 22.61 -4.00 17.32
CA PRO A 22 22.54 -4.24 18.75
C PRO A 22 22.05 -5.66 19.02
N GLN A 23 22.48 -6.22 20.15
CA GLN A 23 21.88 -7.45 20.66
C GLN A 23 20.39 -7.19 20.96
N PRO A 24 19.48 -8.16 20.72
CA PRO A 24 18.09 -7.99 21.12
C PRO A 24 18.05 -7.90 22.64
N VAL A 25 17.84 -6.69 23.15
CA VAL A 25 17.50 -6.46 24.56
C VAL A 25 16.02 -6.77 24.69
N GLY A 26 15.54 -7.21 25.87
CA GLY A 26 14.16 -7.65 26.15
C GLY A 26 13.08 -6.56 26.02
N ILE A 27 13.13 -5.80 24.94
CA ILE A 27 12.15 -4.82 24.51
C ILE A 27 10.97 -5.61 23.98
N ASP A 28 9.80 -5.26 24.47
CA ASP A 28 8.54 -5.73 23.93
C ASP A 28 8.36 -5.22 22.49
N CYS A 29 8.37 -6.15 21.53
CA CYS A 29 8.24 -5.90 20.11
C CYS A 29 6.82 -6.22 19.59
N GLU A 30 5.82 -6.25 20.49
CA GLU A 30 4.43 -6.35 20.09
C GLU A 30 3.94 -5.07 19.40
N ILE A 31 3.05 -5.24 18.42
CA ILE A 31 2.32 -4.13 17.80
C ILE A 31 1.20 -3.72 18.74
N LYS A 32 1.18 -2.45 19.13
CA LYS A 32 0.19 -1.87 20.05
C LYS A 32 -0.54 -0.70 19.41
N ASP A 33 -1.69 -0.34 19.99
CA ASP A 33 -2.46 0.85 19.63
C ASP A 33 -2.79 0.96 18.13
N TYR A 34 -3.09 -0.20 17.53
CA TYR A 34 -3.41 -0.30 16.12
C TYR A 34 -4.67 0.50 15.78
N GLN A 35 -4.56 1.40 14.81
CA GLN A 35 -5.70 2.16 14.31
C GLN A 35 -5.56 2.43 12.81
N VAL A 36 -6.62 2.16 12.05
CA VAL A 36 -6.71 2.58 10.65
C VAL A 36 -7.00 4.08 10.59
N LEU A 37 -6.13 4.82 9.90
CA LEU A 37 -6.25 6.28 9.73
C LEU A 37 -6.89 6.67 8.41
N GLY A 38 -6.75 5.84 7.38
CA GLY A 38 -7.32 6.11 6.07
C GLY A 38 -7.07 4.95 5.11
N SER A 39 -7.71 5.02 3.95
CA SER A 39 -7.45 4.11 2.84
C SER A 39 -7.67 4.79 1.50
N TYR A 40 -7.22 4.15 0.43
CA TYR A 40 -7.56 4.59 -0.92
C TYR A 40 -7.46 3.47 -1.94
N ASN A 41 -8.21 3.61 -3.03
CA ASN A 41 -7.91 2.91 -4.27
C ASN A 41 -7.18 3.81 -5.24
N TRP A 42 -6.46 3.15 -6.12
CA TRP A 42 -5.82 3.73 -7.28
C TRP A 42 -6.68 3.43 -8.52
N LEU A 43 -7.06 4.45 -9.30
CA LEU A 43 -7.84 4.26 -10.53
C LEU A 43 -6.95 4.10 -11.76
N ASP A 44 -7.44 3.36 -12.76
CA ASP A 44 -6.80 3.30 -14.07
C ASP A 44 -7.23 4.45 -15.00
N ALA A 45 -7.13 5.69 -14.50
CA ALA A 45 -7.46 6.91 -15.24
C ALA A 45 -6.34 7.39 -16.19
N GLY A 46 -5.36 6.53 -16.47
CA GLY A 46 -4.18 6.87 -17.27
C GLY A 46 -3.06 7.57 -16.48
N LYS A 47 -1.85 7.60 -17.06
CA LYS A 47 -0.64 8.08 -16.36
C LYS A 47 -0.60 9.61 -16.18
N GLN A 48 -1.28 10.35 -17.05
CA GLN A 48 -1.28 11.82 -17.02
C GLN A 48 -2.21 12.39 -15.94
N SER A 49 -3.03 11.54 -15.33
CA SER A 49 -3.94 11.91 -14.26
C SER A 49 -3.93 10.86 -13.16
N PRO A 50 -2.97 10.94 -12.23
CA PRO A 50 -2.94 10.05 -11.10
C PRO A 50 -4.15 10.37 -10.21
N THR A 51 -5.11 9.45 -10.20
CA THR A 51 -6.38 9.61 -9.48
C THR A 51 -6.56 8.50 -8.44
N ILE A 52 -6.89 8.89 -7.21
CA ILE A 52 -7.25 7.98 -6.13
C ILE A 52 -8.71 8.18 -5.67
N VAL A 53 -9.30 7.12 -5.13
CA VAL A 53 -10.61 7.18 -4.47
C VAL A 53 -10.42 6.96 -2.98
N ILE A 54 -10.99 7.83 -2.15
CA ILE A 54 -10.81 7.85 -0.69
C ILE A 54 -12.19 7.79 -0.02
N PRO A 55 -12.42 6.92 0.99
CA PRO A 55 -11.52 5.87 1.44
C PRO A 55 -11.34 4.73 0.43
N GLY A 56 -12.17 4.65 -0.59
CA GLY A 56 -12.19 3.53 -1.53
C GLY A 56 -12.79 2.26 -0.93
N GLN A 57 -12.63 1.14 -1.62
CA GLN A 57 -13.07 -0.19 -1.24
C GLN A 57 -12.11 -1.27 -1.78
N PRO A 58 -11.72 -2.27 -0.96
CA PRO A 58 -10.99 -3.45 -1.44
C PRO A 58 -11.87 -4.28 -2.37
N ARG A 59 -11.25 -5.20 -3.12
CA ARG A 59 -12.01 -6.24 -3.82
C ARG A 59 -12.72 -7.14 -2.82
N ILE A 60 -13.89 -7.65 -3.17
CA ILE A 60 -14.65 -8.54 -2.29
C ILE A 60 -14.32 -9.99 -2.62
N TRP A 61 -13.93 -10.76 -1.61
CA TRP A 61 -13.68 -12.20 -1.72
C TRP A 61 -14.93 -12.91 -2.24
N GLN A 62 -14.72 -13.79 -3.22
CA GLN A 62 -15.70 -14.73 -3.71
C GLN A 62 -15.11 -16.13 -3.60
N GLU A 63 -15.79 -16.97 -2.82
CA GLU A 63 -15.43 -18.37 -2.70
C GLU A 63 -15.51 -19.04 -4.09
N PRO A 64 -14.39 -19.55 -4.62
CA PRO A 64 -14.40 -20.15 -5.95
C PRO A 64 -15.08 -21.53 -5.93
N ILE A 65 -15.75 -21.87 -7.03
CA ILE A 65 -16.21 -23.25 -7.26
C ILE A 65 -14.99 -24.08 -7.67
N LEU A 66 -14.76 -25.18 -6.96
CA LEU A 66 -13.67 -26.10 -7.23
C LEU A 66 -14.09 -27.24 -8.18
N PRO A 67 -13.19 -27.74 -9.05
CA PRO A 67 -11.78 -27.33 -9.18
C PRO A 67 -11.60 -25.99 -9.91
N LEU A 68 -10.72 -25.14 -9.39
CA LEU A 68 -10.34 -23.87 -10.02
C LEU A 68 -9.04 -24.06 -10.82
N GLN A 69 -9.10 -23.84 -12.13
CA GLN A 69 -7.94 -23.86 -13.01
C GLN A 69 -7.60 -22.44 -13.47
N LEU A 70 -6.34 -22.04 -13.29
CA LEU A 70 -5.87 -20.69 -13.59
C LEU A 70 -4.76 -20.71 -14.64
N ALA A 71 -4.74 -19.68 -15.48
CA ALA A 71 -3.59 -19.39 -16.32
C ALA A 71 -2.44 -18.80 -15.49
N LEU A 72 -1.21 -18.98 -15.95
CA LEU A 72 -0.05 -18.27 -15.40
C LEU A 72 -0.22 -16.75 -15.54
N ASP A 73 0.28 -16.02 -14.56
CA ASP A 73 0.32 -14.56 -14.60
C ASP A 73 1.15 -14.09 -15.80
N GLN A 74 0.68 -13.08 -16.53
CA GLN A 74 1.37 -12.56 -17.70
C GLN A 74 1.21 -11.04 -17.81
N GLY A 75 2.13 -10.43 -18.54
CA GLY A 75 2.08 -9.00 -18.83
C GLY A 75 2.74 -8.16 -17.73
N TYR A 76 2.39 -6.88 -17.69
CA TYR A 76 3.04 -5.93 -16.80
C TYR A 76 2.38 -5.86 -15.43
N THR A 77 3.17 -6.06 -14.38
CA THR A 77 2.76 -5.84 -12.99
C THR A 77 3.50 -4.66 -12.38
N PHE A 78 2.90 -4.01 -11.39
CA PHE A 78 3.55 -2.93 -10.65
C PHE A 78 4.52 -3.52 -9.62
N ILE A 79 5.77 -3.05 -9.65
CA ILE A 79 6.68 -3.22 -8.52
C ILE A 79 6.32 -2.19 -7.46
N ASP A 80 6.16 -0.93 -7.86
CA ASP A 80 5.80 0.20 -7.00
C ASP A 80 4.82 1.11 -7.74
N GLN A 81 3.53 0.85 -7.53
CA GLN A 81 2.45 1.57 -8.21
C GLN A 81 2.36 3.04 -7.76
N ASN A 82 2.64 3.31 -6.49
CA ASN A 82 2.62 4.66 -5.93
C ASN A 82 3.69 5.54 -6.59
N ALA A 83 4.93 5.05 -6.69
CA ALA A 83 6.00 5.78 -7.37
C ALA A 83 5.83 5.78 -8.91
N TRP A 84 5.09 4.82 -9.48
CA TRP A 84 4.73 4.85 -10.91
C TRP A 84 3.74 5.95 -11.24
N ARG A 85 2.67 6.10 -10.43
CA ARG A 85 1.59 7.06 -10.67
C ARG A 85 1.91 8.46 -10.12
N CYS A 86 2.46 8.56 -8.91
CA CYS A 86 2.84 9.83 -8.29
C CYS A 86 4.35 9.89 -8.04
N ARG A 87 5.13 9.98 -9.12
CA ARG A 87 6.60 9.91 -9.07
C ARG A 87 7.25 11.04 -8.28
N ALA A 88 6.68 12.23 -8.32
CA ALA A 88 7.22 13.41 -7.62
C ALA A 88 7.04 13.28 -6.10
N SER A 89 5.91 12.72 -5.66
CA SER A 89 5.54 12.61 -4.24
C SER A 89 4.89 11.25 -3.92
N PRO A 90 5.65 10.13 -3.91
CA PRO A 90 5.07 8.79 -3.73
C PRO A 90 4.35 8.55 -2.39
N LEU A 91 4.66 9.37 -1.37
CA LEU A 91 4.02 9.35 -0.05
C LEU A 91 2.80 10.28 0.04
N GLU A 92 2.56 11.17 -0.94
CA GLU A 92 1.41 12.08 -0.90
C GLU A 92 0.06 11.37 -0.71
N PRO A 93 -0.22 10.22 -1.37
CA PRO A 93 -1.46 9.50 -1.14
C PRO A 93 -1.70 9.11 0.32
N ILE A 94 -0.67 8.92 1.14
CA ILE A 94 -0.80 8.63 2.58
C ILE A 94 -1.48 9.81 3.27
N PHE A 95 -0.86 10.99 3.18
CA PHE A 95 -1.35 12.19 3.87
C PHE A 95 -2.73 12.61 3.36
N ARG A 96 -2.92 12.58 2.03
CA ARG A 96 -4.20 12.92 1.40
C ARG A 96 -5.33 12.02 1.91
N SER A 97 -5.08 10.72 1.95
CA SER A 97 -6.11 9.75 2.30
C SER A 97 -6.45 9.76 3.77
N ILE A 98 -5.48 10.02 4.66
CA ILE A 98 -5.77 10.21 6.09
C ILE A 98 -6.71 11.39 6.27
N GLU A 99 -6.33 12.57 5.79
CA GLU A 99 -7.10 13.81 6.00
C GLU A 99 -8.54 13.68 5.52
N VAL A 100 -8.72 13.21 4.28
CA VAL A 100 -10.04 13.02 3.67
C VAL A 100 -10.82 11.91 4.37
N SER A 101 -10.20 10.78 4.71
CA SER A 101 -10.91 9.69 5.42
C SER A 101 -11.40 10.13 6.79
N GLN A 102 -10.59 10.90 7.53
CA GLN A 102 -10.97 11.41 8.86
C GLN A 102 -12.16 12.38 8.77
N GLN A 103 -12.17 13.26 7.78
CA GLN A 103 -13.32 14.14 7.50
C GLN A 103 -14.59 13.33 7.16
N VAL A 104 -14.46 12.32 6.29
CA VAL A 104 -15.58 11.46 5.86
C VAL A 104 -16.23 10.72 7.04
N ILE A 105 -15.44 10.27 8.02
CA ILE A 105 -15.97 9.61 9.23
C ILE A 105 -16.40 10.59 10.33
N GLY A 106 -16.47 11.90 10.03
CA GLY A 106 -16.94 12.93 10.95
C GLY A 106 -15.89 13.46 11.94
N ASN A 107 -14.62 13.07 11.79
CA ASN A 107 -13.52 13.57 12.62
C ASN A 107 -12.93 14.86 12.01
N THR A 108 -13.66 15.97 12.15
CA THR A 108 -13.32 17.26 11.54
C THR A 108 -12.19 18.01 12.24
N SER A 109 -11.88 17.67 13.49
CA SER A 109 -10.77 18.25 14.26
C SER A 109 -9.46 17.48 14.11
N PHE A 110 -9.40 16.47 13.25
CA PHE A 110 -8.21 15.65 13.08
C PHE A 110 -7.02 16.47 12.59
N SER A 111 -5.87 16.32 13.27
CA SER A 111 -4.61 16.89 12.81
C SER A 111 -3.51 15.82 12.70
N LEU A 112 -2.82 15.82 11.55
CA LEU A 112 -1.61 15.00 11.35
C LEU A 112 -0.49 15.35 12.34
N SER A 113 -0.43 16.60 12.84
CA SER A 113 0.59 17.00 13.82
C SER A 113 0.37 16.34 15.18
N GLU A 114 -0.88 16.06 15.54
CA GLU A 114 -1.28 15.44 16.82
C GLU A 114 -1.01 13.93 16.85
N LEU A 115 -0.85 13.28 15.69
CA LEU A 115 -0.51 11.86 15.61
C LEU A 115 0.84 11.53 16.27
N GLN A 116 1.72 12.52 16.43
CA GLN A 116 3.08 12.33 16.96
C GLN A 116 3.84 11.16 16.29
N ALA A 117 3.61 10.94 14.98
CA ALA A 117 4.28 9.88 14.22
C ALA A 117 5.79 10.09 14.19
N ASP A 118 6.57 9.08 14.59
CA ASP A 118 8.04 9.08 14.49
C ASP A 118 8.47 8.69 13.07
N VAL A 119 7.79 7.72 12.47
CA VAL A 119 8.13 7.19 11.14
C VAL A 119 6.88 7.07 10.27
N VAL A 120 6.93 7.61 9.05
CA VAL A 120 5.92 7.38 8.01
C VAL A 120 6.56 6.56 6.89
N THR A 121 5.98 5.40 6.57
CA THR A 121 6.58 4.50 5.58
C THR A 121 5.59 3.54 4.90
N ASP A 122 6.12 2.70 4.02
CA ASP A 122 5.46 1.56 3.41
C ASP A 122 5.82 0.26 4.14
N ARG A 123 4.89 -0.69 4.24
CA ARG A 123 5.15 -2.07 4.69
C ARG A 123 6.35 -2.69 3.98
N ASN A 124 6.54 -2.38 2.70
CA ASN A 124 7.67 -2.90 1.91
C ASN A 124 9.04 -2.48 2.48
N ASN A 125 9.18 -1.25 2.96
CA ASN A 125 10.44 -0.77 3.54
C ASN A 125 10.73 -1.48 4.85
N LEU A 126 9.71 -1.68 5.68
CA LEU A 126 9.86 -2.46 6.91
C LEU A 126 10.25 -3.92 6.60
N ARG A 127 9.66 -4.55 5.58
CA ARG A 127 10.02 -5.92 5.15
C ARG A 127 11.49 -5.99 4.72
N LYS A 128 12.00 -5.00 3.99
CA LYS A 128 13.42 -4.91 3.61
C LYS A 128 14.32 -4.81 4.83
N LEU A 129 13.98 -3.95 5.79
CA LEU A 129 14.75 -3.78 7.03
C LEU A 129 14.73 -5.06 7.88
N SER A 130 13.57 -5.70 8.04
CA SER A 130 13.44 -6.97 8.77
C SER A 130 14.25 -8.08 8.13
N ALA A 131 14.15 -8.23 6.80
CA ALA A 131 14.93 -9.22 6.06
C ALA A 131 16.44 -8.99 6.21
N MET A 132 16.89 -7.72 6.12
CA MET A 132 18.29 -7.35 6.34
C MET A 132 18.77 -7.77 7.73
N VAL A 133 18.00 -7.47 8.78
CA VAL A 133 18.35 -7.86 10.16
C VAL A 133 18.42 -9.38 10.30
N GLY A 134 17.47 -10.11 9.71
CA GLY A 134 17.47 -11.58 9.70
C GLY A 134 18.69 -12.18 9.00
N ASP A 135 19.03 -11.66 7.82
CA ASP A 135 20.20 -12.10 7.05
C ASP A 135 21.51 -11.82 7.81
N MET A 136 21.63 -10.64 8.42
CA MET A 136 22.81 -10.28 9.21
C MET A 136 22.95 -11.14 10.47
N ARG A 137 21.85 -11.52 11.14
CA ARG A 137 21.89 -12.37 12.34
C ARG A 137 22.14 -13.85 12.03
N SER A 138 21.64 -14.35 10.92
CA SER A 138 21.84 -15.75 10.51
C SER A 138 23.24 -16.02 9.95
N ASN A 139 24.06 -14.98 9.76
CA ASN A 139 25.38 -15.05 9.12
C ASN A 139 25.34 -15.76 7.75
N ALA A 140 24.19 -15.67 7.06
CA ALA A 140 23.95 -16.36 5.80
C ALA A 140 24.74 -15.67 4.69
N ASN A 141 26.02 -16.04 4.49
CA ASN A 141 26.92 -15.55 3.43
C ASN A 141 26.49 -14.19 2.86
N LEU A 142 26.80 -13.10 3.56
CA LEU A 142 26.43 -11.71 3.20
C LEU A 142 27.15 -11.22 1.93
N ALA A 143 27.46 -12.10 0.99
CA ALA A 143 27.97 -11.73 -0.32
C ALA A 143 26.94 -10.78 -0.98
N PRO A 144 27.38 -9.61 -1.47
CA PRO A 144 26.52 -8.70 -2.22
C PRO A 144 25.88 -9.47 -3.38
N SER A 145 24.56 -9.54 -3.38
CA SER A 145 23.80 -10.07 -4.51
C SER A 145 22.71 -9.08 -4.87
N LYS A 146 22.40 -8.99 -6.16
CA LYS A 146 21.36 -8.07 -6.68
C LYS A 146 19.99 -8.26 -6.03
N ASN A 147 19.74 -9.41 -5.41
CA ASN A 147 18.49 -9.74 -4.74
C ASN A 147 18.46 -9.34 -3.24
N ARG A 148 19.60 -8.93 -2.67
CA ARG A 148 19.73 -8.51 -1.27
C ARG A 148 20.00 -7.01 -1.11
N GLU A 149 20.39 -6.33 -2.18
CA GLU A 149 20.54 -4.87 -2.17
C GLU A 149 19.16 -4.18 -2.19
N PHE A 150 18.96 -3.24 -1.29
CA PHE A 150 17.80 -2.36 -1.31
C PHE A 150 18.18 -0.93 -0.96
N ARG A 151 17.30 -0.01 -1.34
CA ARG A 151 17.40 1.41 -1.00
C ARG A 151 16.07 1.88 -0.44
N ILE A 152 16.16 2.77 0.54
CA ILE A 152 15.05 3.53 1.12
C ILE A 152 15.51 4.99 1.11
N ASP A 153 14.70 5.86 0.53
CA ASP A 153 14.98 7.30 0.54
C ASP A 153 14.39 7.88 1.83
N ALA A 154 15.24 8.50 2.65
CA ALA A 154 14.84 9.06 3.95
C ALA A 154 14.82 10.60 3.90
N GLN A 155 13.79 11.20 4.51
CA GLN A 155 13.66 12.65 4.65
C GLN A 155 13.15 12.98 6.06
N LEU A 156 13.74 13.98 6.72
CA LEU A 156 13.17 14.55 7.93
C LEU A 156 12.05 15.52 7.55
N ALA A 157 10.86 15.34 8.11
CA ALA A 157 9.73 16.21 7.86
C ALA A 157 10.01 17.63 8.43
N PRO A 158 9.31 18.67 7.93
CA PRO A 158 9.51 20.06 8.38
C PRO A 158 9.32 20.28 9.89
N ASN A 159 8.63 19.37 10.59
CA ASN A 159 8.47 19.42 12.04
C ASN A 159 9.76 19.06 12.82
N GLY A 160 10.84 18.67 12.13
CA GLY A 160 12.13 18.34 12.74
C GLY A 160 12.19 17.01 13.50
N ARG A 161 11.12 16.20 13.48
CA ARG A 161 11.04 14.94 14.25
C ARG A 161 10.67 13.72 13.40
N THR A 162 9.69 13.85 12.51
CA THR A 162 9.13 12.69 11.79
C THR A 162 10.02 12.28 10.62
N LEU A 163 10.43 11.01 10.58
CA LEU A 163 11.19 10.44 9.49
C LEU A 163 10.25 9.87 8.41
N LEU A 164 10.36 10.40 7.19
CA LEU A 164 9.65 9.92 6.02
C LEU A 164 10.54 8.94 5.26
N LEU A 165 10.14 7.67 5.20
CA LEU A 165 10.88 6.60 4.53
C LEU A 165 10.15 6.21 3.25
N THR A 166 10.61 6.75 2.12
CA THR A 166 10.06 6.50 0.79
C THR A 166 10.69 5.26 0.17
N ARG A 167 9.86 4.35 -0.33
CA ARG A 167 10.34 3.19 -1.08
C ARG A 167 11.12 3.63 -2.32
N TYR A 168 12.32 3.05 -2.49
CA TYR A 168 13.03 3.10 -3.76
C TYR A 168 12.94 1.75 -4.47
N SER A 169 12.66 1.81 -5.76
CA SER A 169 12.74 0.68 -6.69
C SER A 169 13.39 1.16 -8.00
N LYS A 170 14.38 0.40 -8.50
CA LYS A 170 15.05 0.71 -9.78
C LYS A 170 14.06 0.66 -10.94
N GLU A 171 13.23 -0.37 -10.94
CA GLU A 171 12.11 -0.54 -11.85
C GLU A 171 10.81 -0.36 -11.07
N LEU A 172 9.84 0.28 -11.70
CA LEU A 172 8.52 0.54 -11.12
C LEU A 172 7.46 -0.44 -11.61
N ARG A 173 7.75 -1.13 -12.72
CA ARG A 173 6.95 -2.19 -13.32
C ARG A 173 7.87 -3.31 -13.78
N ARG A 174 7.36 -4.53 -13.76
CA ARG A 174 8.03 -5.72 -14.30
C ARG A 174 7.16 -6.31 -15.40
N MET A 175 7.79 -6.80 -16.46
CA MET A 175 7.13 -7.71 -17.41
C MET A 175 7.26 -9.14 -16.89
N ILE A 176 6.14 -9.84 -16.72
CA ILE A 176 6.12 -11.27 -16.44
C ILE A 176 6.03 -12.01 -17.78
N SER A 177 7.12 -12.67 -18.15
CA SER A 177 7.22 -13.51 -19.35
C SER A 177 6.96 -14.99 -19.06
N HIS A 178 6.72 -15.77 -20.10
CA HIS A 178 6.57 -17.22 -19.99
C HIS A 178 7.79 -17.87 -19.29
N GLY A 179 7.53 -18.71 -18.28
CA GLY A 179 8.55 -19.48 -17.55
C GLY A 179 8.93 -18.97 -16.15
N GLY A 180 8.54 -17.74 -15.78
CA GLY A 180 8.84 -17.16 -14.45
C GLY A 180 7.61 -16.67 -13.67
N ALA A 181 6.41 -17.00 -14.16
CA ALA A 181 5.14 -16.53 -13.64
C ALA A 181 4.63 -17.40 -12.49
N GLY A 182 4.02 -16.75 -11.49
CA GLY A 182 3.14 -17.42 -10.53
C GLY A 182 1.69 -17.45 -11.04
N TYR A 183 0.76 -17.67 -10.12
CA TYR A 183 -0.68 -17.62 -10.36
C TYR A 183 -1.37 -16.55 -9.49
N GLY A 184 -0.61 -15.68 -8.83
CA GLY A 184 -1.11 -14.82 -7.75
C GLY A 184 -2.11 -13.80 -8.27
N ALA A 185 -1.77 -13.10 -9.35
CA ALA A 185 -2.64 -12.06 -9.90
C ALA A 185 -3.92 -12.67 -10.50
N ASN A 186 -3.79 -13.77 -11.24
CA ASN A 186 -4.95 -14.46 -11.80
C ASN A 186 -5.81 -15.13 -10.71
N PHE A 187 -5.21 -15.59 -9.61
CA PHE A 187 -5.94 -16.10 -8.46
C PHE A 187 -6.76 -14.99 -7.78
N GLU A 188 -6.14 -13.85 -7.49
CA GLU A 188 -6.87 -12.67 -6.97
C GLU A 188 -8.01 -12.26 -7.91
N HIS A 189 -7.77 -12.23 -9.23
CA HIS A 189 -8.81 -11.90 -10.21
C HIS A 189 -9.95 -12.92 -10.26
N ALA A 190 -9.66 -14.22 -10.15
CA ALA A 190 -10.67 -15.27 -10.23
C ALA A 190 -11.47 -15.44 -8.93
N THR A 191 -10.94 -14.98 -7.81
CA THR A 191 -11.52 -15.18 -6.46
C THR A 191 -11.99 -13.88 -5.81
N THR A 192 -12.03 -12.78 -6.56
CA THR A 192 -12.51 -11.51 -6.05
C THR A 192 -13.33 -10.75 -7.10
N ILE A 193 -14.23 -9.89 -6.63
CA ILE A 193 -14.93 -8.91 -7.47
C ILE A 193 -14.60 -7.49 -7.08
N SER A 194 -14.62 -6.61 -8.08
CA SER A 194 -14.49 -5.17 -7.92
C SER A 194 -15.53 -4.49 -8.78
N ASN A 195 -16.23 -3.51 -8.22
CA ASN A 195 -17.19 -2.71 -8.98
C ASN A 195 -16.47 -1.54 -9.66
N PRO A 196 -16.79 -1.22 -10.93
CA PRO A 196 -16.33 0.01 -11.54
C PRO A 196 -16.77 1.23 -10.73
N ILE A 197 -15.90 2.24 -10.65
CA ILE A 197 -16.19 3.52 -10.03
C ILE A 197 -16.46 4.52 -11.15
N SER A 198 -17.68 5.06 -11.17
CA SER A 198 -18.08 6.11 -12.11
C SER A 198 -17.54 7.45 -11.65
N LEU A 199 -16.71 8.10 -12.48
CA LEU A 199 -16.28 9.47 -12.25
C LEU A 199 -17.24 10.45 -12.95
N PRO A 200 -17.73 11.49 -12.26
CA PRO A 200 -18.66 12.44 -12.85
C PRO A 200 -17.97 13.26 -13.95
N ASN A 201 -18.75 13.57 -14.99
CA ASN A 201 -18.29 14.35 -16.12
C ASN A 201 -18.27 15.84 -15.78
N GLN A 202 -17.19 16.30 -15.14
CA GLN A 202 -16.99 17.72 -14.80
C GLN A 202 -16.07 18.44 -15.80
N GLY A 203 -16.28 18.25 -17.11
CA GLY A 203 -15.50 18.92 -18.16
C GLY A 203 -14.03 18.47 -18.26
N ARG A 204 -13.69 17.33 -17.67
CA ARG A 204 -12.36 16.70 -17.75
C ARG A 204 -12.36 15.54 -18.75
N ARG A 205 -11.16 15.19 -19.25
CA ARG A 205 -10.93 14.05 -20.15
C ARG A 205 -11.23 12.68 -19.52
N GLU A 206 -11.46 12.60 -18.21
CA GLU A 206 -11.60 11.36 -17.44
C GLU A 206 -13.02 11.15 -16.88
N SER A 207 -14.02 11.49 -17.68
CA SER A 207 -15.37 10.97 -17.42
C SER A 207 -15.44 9.51 -17.85
N GLY A 208 -16.08 8.66 -17.04
CA GLY A 208 -16.22 7.25 -17.36
C GLY A 208 -16.22 6.32 -16.15
N ASN A 209 -16.34 5.02 -16.43
CA ASN A 209 -16.26 3.96 -15.44
C ASN A 209 -14.82 3.45 -15.38
N PHE A 210 -14.17 3.59 -14.24
CA PHE A 210 -12.80 3.15 -14.02
C PHE A 210 -12.76 1.98 -13.06
N LEU A 211 -11.93 0.98 -13.36
CA LEU A 211 -11.69 -0.12 -12.43
C LEU A 211 -10.61 0.29 -11.42
N PRO A 212 -10.87 0.08 -10.10
CA PRO A 212 -9.83 0.12 -9.09
C PRO A 212 -8.72 -0.90 -9.38
N THR A 213 -7.46 -0.48 -9.27
CA THR A 213 -6.30 -1.32 -9.59
C THR A 213 -5.55 -1.84 -8.38
N SER A 214 -5.70 -1.20 -7.22
CA SER A 214 -5.22 -1.68 -5.92
C SER A 214 -5.97 -0.95 -4.81
N TYR A 215 -5.94 -1.49 -3.61
CA TYR A 215 -6.49 -0.87 -2.41
C TYR A 215 -5.40 -0.81 -1.35
N HIS A 216 -5.16 0.38 -0.79
CA HIS A 216 -4.12 0.65 0.20
C HIS A 216 -4.77 1.13 1.49
N ARG A 217 -4.37 0.54 2.61
CA ARG A 217 -4.67 1.05 3.95
C ARG A 217 -3.49 1.81 4.51
N ILE A 218 -3.80 2.76 5.38
CA ILE A 218 -2.85 3.51 6.17
C ILE A 218 -3.25 3.33 7.62
N ALA A 219 -2.37 2.71 8.39
CA ALA A 219 -2.59 2.50 9.82
C ALA A 219 -1.50 3.16 10.64
N ARG A 220 -1.86 3.56 11.86
CA ARG A 220 -0.90 3.83 12.92
C ARG A 220 -0.82 2.66 13.89
N TYR A 221 0.35 2.50 14.47
CA TYR A 221 0.57 1.61 15.61
C TYR A 221 1.90 1.95 16.27
N SER A 222 2.05 1.52 17.52
CA SER A 222 3.31 1.58 18.24
C SER A 222 4.03 0.24 18.10
N LEU A 223 5.34 0.28 17.82
CA LEU A 223 6.23 -0.87 17.85
C LEU A 223 7.44 -0.50 18.69
N ALA A 224 7.64 -1.21 19.81
CA ALA A 224 8.54 -0.78 20.87
C ALA A 224 8.23 0.66 21.31
N HIS A 225 9.14 1.60 21.09
CA HIS A 225 8.99 3.02 21.46
C HIS A 225 8.72 3.93 20.26
N LEU A 226 8.44 3.38 19.08
CA LEU A 226 8.21 4.14 17.86
C LEU A 226 6.74 4.16 17.50
N ASN A 227 6.20 5.34 17.24
CA ASN A 227 4.88 5.53 16.64
C ASN A 227 5.02 5.52 15.12
N LEU A 228 4.54 4.45 14.47
CA LEU A 228 4.61 4.28 13.03
C LEU A 228 3.30 4.64 12.37
N VAL A 229 3.39 5.24 11.17
CA VAL A 229 2.29 5.35 10.22
C VAL A 229 2.71 4.58 8.96
N VAL A 230 1.98 3.51 8.66
CA VAL A 230 2.38 2.53 7.65
C VAL A 230 1.30 2.37 6.60
N ARG A 231 1.67 2.58 5.34
CA ARG A 231 0.86 2.20 4.19
C ARG A 231 1.10 0.74 3.80
N TYR A 232 0.03 0.00 3.54
CA TYR A 232 0.09 -1.36 3.03
C TYR A 232 -1.06 -1.66 2.07
N GLU A 233 -0.80 -2.53 1.10
CA GLU A 233 -1.82 -3.04 0.18
C GLU A 233 -2.65 -4.12 0.86
N VAL A 234 -3.93 -4.17 0.51
CA VAL A 234 -4.88 -5.20 0.94
C VAL A 234 -5.52 -5.80 -0.31
N ASP A 235 -5.44 -7.13 -0.43
CA ASP A 235 -5.81 -7.86 -1.65
C ASP A 235 -7.34 -7.97 -1.77
N ALA A 236 -8.01 -8.31 -0.66
CA ALA A 236 -9.46 -8.48 -0.63
C ALA A 236 -10.08 -8.17 0.75
N ALA A 237 -11.40 -8.20 0.81
CA ALA A 237 -12.17 -8.23 2.04
C ALA A 237 -13.36 -9.18 1.94
N LEU A 238 -13.80 -9.70 3.08
CA LEU A 238 -15.05 -10.44 3.18
C LEU A 238 -16.24 -9.55 2.80
N GLY A 239 -17.19 -10.08 2.02
CA GLY A 239 -18.47 -9.42 1.75
C GLY A 239 -19.30 -9.26 3.02
N THR A 240 -20.20 -8.26 3.09
CA THR A 240 -21.16 -8.24 4.21
C THR A 240 -22.10 -9.42 4.00
N PRO A 241 -22.44 -10.17 5.07
CA PRO A 241 -23.60 -11.03 5.01
C PRO A 241 -24.78 -10.19 4.52
N LEU A 242 -25.32 -10.55 3.36
CA LEU A 242 -26.55 -9.97 2.85
C LEU A 242 -27.63 -10.36 3.86
N ILE A 243 -28.10 -9.40 4.66
CA ILE A 243 -29.42 -9.55 5.26
C ILE A 243 -30.39 -9.38 4.09
N ASP A 244 -30.80 -10.52 3.54
CA ASP A 244 -31.80 -10.77 2.50
C ASP A 244 -31.62 -10.17 1.09
N GLY A 245 -31.36 -11.05 0.12
CA GLY A 245 -31.69 -10.86 -1.31
C GLY A 245 -30.54 -10.46 -2.25
N PRO A 246 -30.67 -10.72 -3.58
CA PRO A 246 -29.66 -10.39 -4.58
C PRO A 246 -29.73 -8.89 -4.90
N HIS A 247 -29.27 -8.07 -3.97
CA HIS A 247 -29.05 -6.65 -4.23
C HIS A 247 -27.65 -6.28 -3.73
N VAL A 248 -26.84 -5.85 -4.70
CA VAL A 248 -25.54 -5.20 -4.56
C VAL A 248 -25.57 -4.32 -3.31
N SER A 249 -24.81 -4.70 -2.28
CA SER A 249 -24.68 -3.92 -1.05
C SER A 249 -24.08 -2.57 -1.39
N THR A 250 -24.97 -1.60 -1.58
CA THR A 250 -24.65 -0.18 -1.67
C THR A 250 -24.30 0.24 -0.26
N TYR A 251 -23.03 0.07 0.10
CA TYR A 251 -22.49 0.75 1.27
C TYR A 251 -22.62 2.24 0.98
N MET A 252 -23.56 2.87 1.68
CA MET A 252 -23.92 4.27 1.67
C MET A 252 -23.20 5.11 0.60
N ASN A 253 -23.88 5.30 -0.55
CA ASN A 253 -23.66 6.52 -1.32
C ASN A 253 -24.08 7.68 -0.40
N THR A 254 -23.15 8.20 0.40
CA THR A 254 -23.27 9.59 0.85
C THR A 254 -23.25 10.42 -0.41
N SER A 255 -24.44 10.80 -0.85
CA SER A 255 -24.73 11.72 -1.94
C SER A 255 -24.30 13.14 -1.56
N SER A 256 -23.03 13.31 -1.21
CA SER A 256 -22.33 14.57 -1.41
C SER A 256 -21.89 14.55 -2.86
N GLU A 257 -22.35 15.52 -3.66
CA GLU A 257 -21.92 15.73 -5.05
C GLU A 257 -20.42 15.47 -5.16
N SER A 258 -20.10 14.34 -5.77
CA SER A 258 -18.78 13.79 -5.62
C SER A 258 -17.84 14.58 -6.54
N LYS A 259 -17.14 15.56 -5.97
CA LYS A 259 -16.29 16.48 -6.73
C LYS A 259 -14.89 15.90 -6.82
N VAL A 260 -14.27 15.99 -8.00
CA VAL A 260 -12.83 15.73 -8.13
C VAL A 260 -12.10 16.89 -7.49
N GLU A 261 -11.40 16.61 -6.40
CA GLU A 261 -10.64 17.62 -5.67
C GLU A 261 -9.18 17.63 -6.11
N THR A 262 -8.68 18.85 -6.34
CA THR A 262 -7.30 19.11 -6.77
C THR A 262 -6.64 20.07 -5.81
N ARG A 263 -5.37 19.85 -5.48
CA ARG A 263 -4.55 20.87 -4.80
C ARG A 263 -3.72 21.60 -5.83
N PRO A 264 -3.57 22.94 -5.74
CA PRO A 264 -2.79 23.72 -6.71
C PRO A 264 -1.39 23.18 -6.97
N ASP A 265 -0.72 22.69 -5.92
CA ASP A 265 0.66 22.21 -5.97
C ASP A 265 0.80 20.69 -6.15
N SER A 266 -0.29 20.00 -6.51
CA SER A 266 -0.31 18.55 -6.64
C SER A 266 -0.93 18.09 -7.94
N THR A 267 -0.26 17.12 -8.57
CA THR A 267 -0.79 16.40 -9.73
C THR A 267 -1.76 15.28 -9.33
N LEU A 268 -1.85 14.94 -8.04
CA LEU A 268 -2.73 13.89 -7.52
C LEU A 268 -4.16 14.42 -7.42
N HIS A 269 -5.06 13.75 -8.13
CA HIS A 269 -6.49 13.95 -8.03
C HIS A 269 -7.09 12.96 -7.04
N HIS A 270 -8.13 13.37 -6.32
CA HIS A 270 -8.89 12.44 -5.51
C HIS A 270 -10.39 12.66 -5.63
N PHE A 271 -11.12 11.61 -5.27
CA PHE A 271 -12.57 11.57 -5.23
C PHE A 271 -13.03 10.86 -3.97
N VAL A 272 -14.13 11.31 -3.39
CA VAL A 272 -14.66 10.74 -2.15
C VAL A 272 -15.71 9.68 -2.49
N SER A 273 -15.40 8.41 -2.19
CA SER A 273 -16.32 7.27 -2.34
C SER A 273 -15.79 6.03 -1.61
N GLY A 274 -16.68 5.13 -1.25
CA GLY A 274 -16.36 3.93 -0.48
C GLY A 274 -16.36 4.19 1.03
N SER A 275 -15.73 3.29 1.79
CA SER A 275 -15.72 3.35 3.25
C SER A 275 -14.49 2.65 3.83
N LEU A 276 -14.14 3.00 5.07
CA LEU A 276 -13.12 2.26 5.82
C LEU A 276 -13.69 0.90 6.21
N VAL A 277 -13.24 -0.14 5.51
CA VAL A 277 -13.59 -1.52 5.87
C VAL A 277 -13.01 -1.85 7.27
N PRO A 278 -13.68 -2.67 8.09
CA PRO A 278 -13.11 -3.15 9.36
C PRO A 278 -11.80 -3.97 9.20
N GLN A 279 -11.00 -4.08 10.27
CA GLN A 279 -9.72 -4.81 10.26
C GLN A 279 -9.91 -6.34 10.25
N ASP A 280 -10.91 -6.84 10.93
CA ASP A 280 -11.27 -8.27 10.98
C ASP A 280 -11.85 -8.81 9.66
N ARG A 281 -12.01 -7.95 8.65
CA ARG A 281 -12.62 -8.29 7.36
C ARG A 281 -11.66 -8.26 6.18
N ILE A 282 -10.43 -7.77 6.34
CA ILE A 282 -9.45 -7.77 5.24
C ILE A 282 -8.78 -9.12 5.09
N MET A 283 -8.32 -9.39 3.87
CA MET A 283 -7.67 -10.64 3.50
C MET A 283 -6.43 -10.34 2.67
N GLU A 284 -5.35 -11.07 2.97
CA GLU A 284 -4.20 -11.23 2.09
C GLU A 284 -4.37 -12.56 1.35
N LEU A 285 -4.29 -12.53 0.03
CA LEU A 285 -4.44 -13.69 -0.83
C LEU A 285 -3.05 -14.17 -1.28
N LYS A 286 -2.81 -15.47 -1.19
CA LYS A 286 -1.51 -16.08 -1.53
C LYS A 286 -1.69 -17.42 -2.21
N THR A 287 -0.86 -17.65 -3.23
CA THR A 287 -0.73 -18.94 -3.91
C THR A 287 0.62 -19.56 -3.58
N SER A 288 0.65 -20.86 -3.26
CA SER A 288 1.86 -21.65 -3.08
C SER A 288 1.69 -23.03 -3.70
N VAL A 289 2.82 -23.69 -3.99
CA VAL A 289 2.82 -25.12 -4.33
C VAL A 289 2.51 -25.94 -3.07
N SER A 290 1.74 -27.01 -3.20
CA SER A 290 1.21 -27.80 -2.07
C SER A 290 2.30 -28.38 -1.15
N ASN A 291 3.49 -28.65 -1.68
CA ASN A 291 4.64 -29.15 -0.92
C ASN A 291 5.43 -28.04 -0.20
N LYS A 292 5.11 -26.76 -0.43
CA LYS A 292 5.72 -25.62 0.26
C LYS A 292 4.70 -25.00 1.21
N LYS A 293 4.79 -25.35 2.49
CA LYS A 293 4.07 -24.65 3.55
C LYS A 293 4.43 -23.17 3.52
N LEU A 294 3.42 -22.31 3.44
CA LEU A 294 3.61 -20.88 3.65
C LEU A 294 4.01 -20.67 5.11
N SER A 295 5.14 -20.02 5.35
CA SER A 295 5.49 -19.63 6.70
C SER A 295 4.71 -18.38 7.06
N TRP A 296 4.29 -18.26 8.33
CA TRP A 296 3.70 -17.01 8.81
C TRP A 296 4.66 -15.83 8.58
N TYR A 297 5.97 -16.04 8.71
CA TYR A 297 6.97 -15.02 8.36
C TYR A 297 6.84 -14.49 6.93
N ASP A 298 6.49 -15.32 5.94
CA ASP A 298 6.30 -14.88 4.56
C ASP A 298 5.05 -14.00 4.36
N ILE A 299 4.07 -14.16 5.24
CA ILE A 299 2.73 -13.53 5.20
C ILE A 299 2.66 -12.30 6.12
N SER A 300 3.19 -12.41 7.34
CA SER A 300 2.97 -11.49 8.47
C SER A 300 4.13 -10.53 8.71
N ALA A 301 5.21 -10.59 7.92
CA ALA A 301 6.51 -10.00 8.28
C ALA A 301 6.46 -8.58 8.83
N LEU A 302 5.48 -7.73 8.46
CA LEU A 302 5.03 -6.53 9.21
C LEU A 302 3.58 -6.17 8.82
N SER A 303 2.72 -7.17 8.68
CA SER A 303 1.29 -6.92 8.60
C SER A 303 0.81 -6.77 10.05
N PRO A 304 0.16 -5.66 10.41
CA PRO A 304 -0.47 -5.51 11.72
C PRO A 304 -1.51 -6.60 11.96
#